data_AF-A0A7S2MLE3-F1
#
_entry.id   AF-A0A7S2MLE3-F1
#
_cell.length_a   1.000
_cell.length_b   1.000
_cell.length_c   1.000
_cell.angle_alpha   90.00
_cell.angle_beta   90.00
_cell.angle_gamma   90.00
#
_symmetry.space_group_name_H-M   'P 1'
#
loop_
_entity.id
_entity.type
_entity.pdbx_description
1 polymer ?
#
loop_
_entity_poly.entity_id
_entity_poly.type
_entity_poly.pdbx_seq_one_letter_code
_entity_poly.pdbx_strand_id
1 'polypeptide(L)'
;GARPPSSARPPAPIVRAGAPAPRLGEGMVPPPPRRGVDVDRFLAQVHANLYNLVGEEVDRIYDLEPSWSKSELTRRLVRYLYSAVKPPELLSLPWEDATARIVEHAMQGCSGACQDKPWFFAIDLAPALASAAWELARATGQARGSVSQPRPPGSPPPVRFRQLEEVVVAEYEDALDLALMTKAIWDATEKTFHDPTVLSKVNRTLFKTHAKVLEECMLDTRPLEDIKRVEQFTRRWMDAVLRQAWSALESNEAVATEETLLRLFRNLVAPFGERHVYS
;
A
#
# COMPACT_ATOMS: atom_id res chain seq x y z
N GLY A 1 7.76 -22.82 0.48
CA GLY A 1 9.11 -22.53 -0.02
C GLY A 1 9.52 -21.18 0.52
N ALA A 2 10.66 -21.09 1.19
CA ALA A 2 11.16 -19.83 1.73
C ALA A 2 11.53 -18.88 0.57
N ARG A 3 10.97 -17.67 0.57
CA ARG A 3 11.27 -16.63 -0.43
C ARG A 3 12.69 -16.08 -0.22
N PRO A 4 13.44 -15.79 -1.30
CA PRO A 4 14.76 -15.17 -1.18
C PRO A 4 14.65 -13.75 -0.60
N PRO A 5 15.69 -13.25 0.10
CA PRO A 5 15.70 -11.91 0.67
C PRO A 5 15.64 -10.85 -0.44
N SER A 6 14.71 -9.91 -0.29
CA SER A 6 14.47 -8.78 -1.18
C SER A 6 15.77 -7.97 -1.38
N SER A 7 16.22 -7.87 -2.63
CA SER A 7 17.41 -7.12 -3.01
C SER A 7 17.19 -5.61 -2.80
N ALA A 8 18.19 -4.95 -2.24
CA ALA A 8 18.32 -3.51 -2.00
C ALA A 8 17.31 -2.62 -2.77
N ARG A 9 16.40 -1.99 -2.01
CA ARG A 9 15.45 -0.98 -2.48
C ARG A 9 16.16 0.11 -3.30
N PRO A 10 15.65 0.48 -4.49
CA PRO A 10 16.05 1.75 -5.09
C PRO A 10 15.69 2.90 -4.12
N PRO A 11 16.49 3.97 -4.07
CA PRO A 11 16.22 5.10 -3.17
C PRO A 11 14.84 5.70 -3.47
N ALA A 12 14.11 6.07 -2.42
CA ALA A 12 12.83 6.76 -2.53
C ALA A 12 12.97 7.99 -3.46
N PRO A 13 11.97 8.27 -4.31
CA PRO A 13 12.00 9.43 -5.20
C PRO A 13 12.16 10.71 -4.37
N ILE A 14 13.26 11.42 -4.61
CA ILE A 14 13.54 12.71 -4.00
C ILE A 14 12.42 13.68 -4.41
N VAL A 15 11.59 14.08 -3.44
CA VAL A 15 10.62 15.17 -3.60
C VAL A 15 11.41 16.44 -3.91
N ARG A 16 11.54 16.77 -5.19
CA ARG A 16 12.26 17.96 -5.66
C ARG A 16 11.49 19.21 -5.23
N ALA A 17 12.13 20.02 -4.39
CA ALA A 17 11.69 21.38 -4.09
C ALA A 17 11.51 22.18 -5.40
N GLY A 18 10.35 22.83 -5.53
CA GLY A 18 9.89 23.47 -6.76
C GLY A 18 10.87 24.51 -7.33
N ALA A 19 11.15 24.41 -8.63
CA ALA A 19 11.93 25.39 -9.36
C ALA A 19 11.15 26.71 -9.55
N PRO A 20 11.83 27.88 -9.57
CA PRO A 20 11.19 29.17 -9.78
C PRO A 20 10.59 29.29 -11.19
N ALA A 21 9.43 29.95 -11.26
CA ALA A 21 8.62 30.08 -12.48
C ALA A 21 9.35 30.87 -13.59
N PRO A 22 9.34 30.39 -14.86
CA PRO A 22 9.93 31.10 -15.98
C PRO A 22 9.12 32.35 -16.35
N ARG A 23 9.82 33.42 -16.74
CA ARG A 23 9.25 34.69 -17.17
C ARG A 23 8.53 34.54 -18.52
N LEU A 24 7.27 34.98 -18.57
CA LEU A 24 6.40 34.97 -19.75
C LEU A 24 6.88 35.97 -20.80
N GLY A 25 7.46 35.46 -21.89
CA GLY A 25 7.80 36.21 -23.10
C GLY A 25 7.01 35.70 -24.30
N GLU A 26 6.11 36.55 -24.78
CA GLU A 26 5.51 36.71 -26.12
C GLU A 26 5.58 35.56 -27.15
N GLY A 27 4.39 35.12 -27.60
CA GLY A 27 4.21 34.37 -28.87
C GLY A 27 3.74 32.92 -28.76
N MET A 28 3.02 32.53 -27.70
CA MET A 28 2.59 31.14 -27.54
C MET A 28 1.41 30.81 -28.47
N VAL A 29 1.70 30.12 -29.58
CA VAL A 29 0.69 29.45 -30.42
C VAL A 29 -0.11 28.51 -29.52
N PRO A 30 -1.45 28.57 -29.50
CA PRO A 30 -2.26 27.69 -28.67
C PRO A 30 -1.92 26.23 -29.00
N PRO A 31 -1.60 25.40 -28.00
CA PRO A 31 -1.25 24.01 -28.25
C PRO A 31 -2.42 23.32 -28.98
N PRO A 32 -2.13 22.44 -29.96
CA PRO A 32 -3.17 21.70 -30.67
C PRO A 32 -4.06 20.95 -29.66
N PRO A 33 -5.37 20.81 -29.96
CA PRO A 33 -6.30 20.11 -29.09
C PRO A 33 -5.76 18.70 -28.79
N ARG A 34 -5.51 18.43 -27.51
CA ARG A 34 -5.11 17.10 -27.06
C ARG A 34 -6.26 16.16 -27.39
N ARG A 35 -6.00 15.08 -28.14
CA ARG A 35 -7.00 14.01 -28.31
C ARG A 35 -7.35 13.52 -26.92
N GLY A 36 -8.61 13.71 -26.52
CA GLY A 36 -9.09 13.21 -25.24
C GLY A 36 -8.88 11.70 -25.18
N VAL A 37 -8.49 11.22 -24.00
CA VAL A 37 -8.48 9.79 -23.71
C VAL A 37 -9.94 9.30 -23.77
N ASP A 38 -10.20 8.25 -24.53
CA ASP A 38 -11.49 7.55 -24.50
C ASP A 38 -11.56 6.74 -23.19
N VAL A 39 -12.05 7.40 -22.14
CA VAL A 39 -12.07 6.86 -20.77
C VAL A 39 -12.95 5.62 -20.70
N ASP A 40 -14.08 5.59 -21.39
CA ASP A 40 -15.02 4.46 -21.35
C ASP A 40 -14.40 3.21 -21.96
N ARG A 41 -13.73 3.34 -23.11
CA ARG A 41 -13.02 2.23 -23.73
C ARG A 41 -11.88 1.72 -22.86
N PHE A 42 -11.11 2.63 -22.26
CA PHE A 42 -10.03 2.29 -21.33
C PHE A 42 -10.57 1.49 -20.13
N LEU A 43 -11.61 1.99 -19.48
CA LEU A 43 -12.20 1.34 -18.30
C LEU A 43 -12.81 -0.03 -18.64
N ALA A 44 -13.46 -0.17 -19.81
CA ALA A 44 -13.95 -1.46 -20.28
C ALA A 44 -12.81 -2.47 -20.48
N GLN A 45 -11.69 -2.05 -21.04
CA GLN A 45 -10.50 -2.90 -21.22
C GLN A 45 -9.91 -3.34 -19.88
N VAL A 46 -9.75 -2.41 -18.93
CA VAL A 46 -9.26 -2.74 -17.58
C VAL A 46 -10.18 -3.74 -16.90
N HIS A 47 -11.49 -3.51 -16.93
CA HIS A 47 -12.46 -4.41 -16.32
C HIS A 47 -12.37 -5.83 -16.90
N ALA A 48 -12.29 -5.97 -18.22
CA ALA A 48 -12.15 -7.27 -18.87
C ALA A 48 -10.84 -7.99 -18.45
N ASN A 49 -9.71 -7.28 -18.44
CA ASN A 49 -8.43 -7.83 -18.02
C ASN A 49 -8.47 -8.30 -16.55
N LEU A 50 -9.06 -7.49 -15.67
CA LEU A 50 -9.19 -7.82 -14.25
C LEU A 50 -10.01 -9.09 -14.03
N TYR A 51 -11.14 -9.27 -14.71
CA TYR A 51 -11.94 -10.51 -14.57
C TYR A 51 -11.18 -11.77 -14.94
N ASN A 52 -10.37 -11.71 -16.01
CA ASN A 52 -9.58 -12.86 -16.44
C ASN A 52 -8.49 -13.19 -15.43
N LEU A 53 -7.64 -12.20 -15.10
CA LEU A 53 -6.48 -12.40 -14.22
C LEU A 53 -6.90 -12.73 -12.77
N VAL A 54 -7.86 -12.00 -12.22
CA VAL A 54 -8.38 -12.29 -10.87
C VAL A 54 -9.11 -13.63 -10.85
N GLY A 55 -9.80 -14.00 -11.94
CA GLY A 55 -10.40 -15.32 -12.07
C GLY A 55 -9.38 -16.44 -11.90
N GLU A 56 -8.28 -16.38 -12.67
CA GLU A 56 -7.19 -17.36 -12.60
C GLU A 56 -6.58 -17.48 -11.21
N GLU A 57 -6.40 -16.38 -10.48
CA GLU A 57 -5.86 -16.41 -9.11
C GLU A 57 -6.87 -16.94 -8.10
N VAL A 58 -8.16 -16.60 -8.27
CA VAL A 58 -9.24 -17.15 -7.45
C VAL A 58 -9.32 -18.68 -7.61
N ASP A 59 -9.12 -19.23 -8.81
CA ASP A 59 -9.08 -20.67 -9.03
C ASP A 59 -8.04 -21.39 -8.15
N ARG A 60 -6.91 -20.73 -7.88
CA ARG A 60 -5.79 -21.31 -7.11
C ARG A 60 -6.00 -21.29 -5.61
N ILE A 61 -6.83 -20.37 -5.10
CA ILE A 61 -7.05 -20.16 -3.66
C ILE A 61 -8.47 -20.51 -3.20
N TYR A 62 -9.33 -20.98 -4.11
CA TYR A 62 -10.75 -21.14 -3.83
C TYR A 62 -11.05 -22.15 -2.71
N ASP A 63 -10.22 -23.19 -2.58
CA ASP A 63 -10.30 -24.19 -1.52
C ASP A 63 -10.17 -23.59 -0.10
N LEU A 64 -9.60 -22.39 0.01
CA LEU A 64 -9.45 -21.66 1.26
C LEU A 64 -10.64 -20.73 1.57
N GLU A 65 -11.58 -20.47 0.65
CA GLU A 65 -12.71 -19.56 0.88
C GLU A 65 -13.97 -20.32 1.38
N PRO A 66 -14.35 -20.16 2.66
CA PRO A 66 -15.43 -20.95 3.24
C PRO A 66 -16.84 -20.43 2.94
N SER A 67 -17.00 -19.17 2.53
CA SER A 67 -18.29 -18.46 2.57
C SER A 67 -18.76 -17.90 1.24
N TRP A 68 -17.86 -17.57 0.31
CA TRP A 68 -18.23 -16.97 -0.97
C TRP A 68 -18.14 -17.99 -2.11
N SER A 69 -19.10 -17.91 -3.04
CA SER A 69 -18.96 -18.60 -4.32
C SER A 69 -17.77 -18.04 -5.08
N LYS A 70 -17.15 -18.88 -5.94
CA LYS A 70 -16.05 -18.49 -6.81
C LYS A 70 -16.36 -17.21 -7.61
N SER A 71 -17.52 -17.15 -8.25
CA SER A 71 -17.98 -15.98 -9.00
C SER A 71 -18.18 -14.74 -8.13
N GLU A 72 -18.63 -14.91 -6.89
CA GLU A 72 -18.80 -13.80 -5.96
C GLU A 72 -17.44 -13.24 -5.51
N LEU A 73 -16.50 -14.11 -5.17
CA LEU A 73 -15.14 -13.74 -4.77
C LEU A 73 -14.44 -12.98 -5.90
N THR A 74 -14.44 -13.51 -7.14
CA THR A 74 -13.89 -12.81 -8.31
C THR A 74 -14.54 -11.44 -8.51
N ARG A 75 -15.88 -11.36 -8.51
CA ARG A 75 -16.60 -10.10 -8.69
C ARG A 75 -16.27 -9.07 -7.62
N ARG A 76 -16.14 -9.48 -6.34
CA ARG A 76 -15.81 -8.58 -5.23
C ARG A 76 -14.38 -8.04 -5.38
N LEU A 77 -13.41 -8.91 -5.64
CA LEU A 77 -12.02 -8.52 -5.85
C LEU A 77 -11.90 -7.56 -7.04
N VAL A 78 -12.45 -7.93 -8.21
CA VAL A 78 -12.43 -7.04 -9.38
C VAL A 78 -13.06 -5.69 -9.08
N ARG A 79 -14.14 -5.62 -8.30
CA ARG A 79 -14.74 -4.34 -7.90
C ARG A 79 -13.78 -3.46 -7.09
N TYR A 80 -12.99 -4.03 -6.18
CA TYR A 80 -12.02 -3.27 -5.39
C TYR A 80 -10.90 -2.72 -6.28
N LEU A 81 -10.31 -3.57 -7.13
CA LEU A 81 -9.24 -3.18 -8.07
C LEU A 81 -9.76 -2.16 -9.11
N TYR A 82 -10.94 -2.40 -9.66
CA TYR A 82 -11.54 -1.51 -10.66
C TYR A 82 -11.92 -0.15 -10.09
N SER A 83 -12.28 -0.07 -8.80
CA SER A 83 -12.56 1.21 -8.15
C SER A 83 -11.30 2.06 -8.00
N ALA A 84 -10.12 1.43 -7.86
CA ALA A 84 -8.84 2.12 -7.72
C ALA A 84 -8.38 2.86 -8.99
N VAL A 85 -8.82 2.44 -10.18
CA VAL A 85 -8.43 3.07 -11.47
C VAL A 85 -9.39 4.15 -11.98
N LYS A 86 -10.55 4.31 -11.32
CA LYS A 86 -11.57 5.31 -11.70
C LYS A 86 -11.22 6.77 -11.45
N PRO A 87 -10.42 7.13 -10.43
CA PRO A 87 -10.17 8.54 -10.14
C PRO A 87 -9.52 9.25 -11.34
N PRO A 88 -10.14 10.30 -11.90
CA PRO A 88 -9.68 10.94 -13.14
C PRO A 88 -8.33 11.63 -12.98
N GLU A 89 -7.93 12.00 -11.76
CA GLU A 89 -6.61 12.56 -11.46
C GLU A 89 -5.46 11.64 -11.88
N LEU A 90 -5.68 10.32 -11.91
CA LEU A 90 -4.67 9.34 -12.32
C LEU A 90 -4.19 9.57 -13.77
N LEU A 91 -5.05 10.10 -14.65
CA LEU A 91 -4.70 10.40 -16.04
C LEU A 91 -3.70 11.56 -16.18
N SER A 92 -3.53 12.34 -15.12
CA SER A 92 -2.65 13.52 -15.09
C SER A 92 -1.32 13.29 -14.39
N LEU A 93 -1.18 12.19 -13.65
CA LEU A 93 0.00 11.89 -12.85
C LEU A 93 1.11 11.26 -13.69
N PRO A 94 2.38 11.35 -13.24
CA PRO A 94 3.45 10.44 -13.66
C PRO A 94 3.02 8.98 -13.48
N TRP A 95 3.52 8.07 -14.32
CA TRP A 95 3.07 6.68 -14.30
C TRP A 95 3.44 6.00 -12.97
N GLU A 96 4.58 6.37 -12.37
CA GLU A 96 5.04 5.87 -11.08
C GLU A 96 4.01 6.19 -9.98
N ASP A 97 3.66 7.48 -9.85
CA ASP A 97 2.71 7.97 -8.84
C ASP A 97 1.30 7.40 -9.06
N ALA A 98 0.87 7.30 -10.33
CA ALA A 98 -0.41 6.71 -10.68
C ALA A 98 -0.45 5.23 -10.31
N THR A 99 0.64 4.49 -10.53
CA THR A 99 0.77 3.08 -10.21
C THR A 99 0.70 2.85 -8.71
N ALA A 100 1.48 3.60 -7.92
CA ALA A 100 1.46 3.52 -6.46
C ALA A 100 0.05 3.78 -5.91
N ARG A 101 -0.64 4.82 -6.40
CA ARG A 101 -2.02 5.12 -5.98
C ARG A 101 -3.03 4.03 -6.35
N ILE A 102 -2.90 3.41 -7.51
CA ILE A 102 -3.77 2.28 -7.90
C ILE A 102 -3.59 1.13 -6.90
N VAL A 103 -2.35 0.76 -6.59
CA VAL A 103 -2.06 -0.32 -5.67
C VAL A 103 -2.55 0.00 -4.27
N GLU A 104 -2.24 1.20 -3.75
CA GLU A 104 -2.68 1.68 -2.44
C GLU A 104 -4.21 1.62 -2.28
N HIS A 105 -4.95 2.22 -3.22
CA HIS A 105 -6.42 2.24 -3.16
C HIS A 105 -7.02 0.84 -3.32
N ALA A 106 -6.47 0.00 -4.20
CA ALA A 106 -6.95 -1.36 -4.39
C ALA A 106 -6.74 -2.19 -3.11
N MET A 107 -5.56 -2.08 -2.50
CA MET A 107 -5.20 -2.81 -1.29
C MET A 107 -5.93 -2.29 -0.05
N GLN A 108 -6.23 -1.00 0.04
CA GLN A 108 -7.10 -0.46 1.07
C GLN A 108 -8.50 -1.08 1.00
N GLY A 109 -9.07 -1.18 -0.21
CA GLY A 109 -10.37 -1.82 -0.42
C GLY A 109 -10.36 -3.32 -0.11
N CYS A 110 -9.30 -4.02 -0.51
CA CYS A 110 -9.15 -5.45 -0.26
C CYS A 110 -8.92 -5.75 1.23
N SER A 111 -7.97 -5.08 1.87
CA SER A 111 -7.66 -5.28 3.30
C SER A 111 -8.89 -5.01 4.18
N GLY A 112 -9.56 -3.87 4.00
CA GLY A 112 -10.73 -3.52 4.80
C GLY A 112 -11.90 -4.50 4.73
N ALA A 113 -11.99 -5.32 3.67
CA ALA A 113 -13.07 -6.29 3.49
C ALA A 113 -12.65 -7.76 3.65
N CYS A 114 -11.35 -8.07 3.48
CA CYS A 114 -10.89 -9.44 3.29
C CYS A 114 -9.68 -9.82 4.15
N GLN A 115 -9.07 -8.92 4.93
CA GLN A 115 -7.85 -9.19 5.70
C GLN A 115 -7.95 -10.36 6.71
N ASP A 116 -9.17 -10.68 7.16
CA ASP A 116 -9.42 -11.81 8.07
C ASP A 116 -9.61 -13.14 7.34
N LYS A 117 -9.67 -13.12 6.01
CA LYS A 117 -9.80 -14.33 5.20
C LYS A 117 -8.47 -15.09 5.16
N PRO A 118 -8.49 -16.43 5.26
CA PRO A 118 -7.27 -17.24 5.29
C PRO A 118 -6.46 -17.15 3.99
N TRP A 119 -7.12 -16.87 2.86
CA TRP A 119 -6.47 -16.71 1.56
C TRP A 119 -5.91 -15.30 1.29
N PHE A 120 -6.18 -14.32 2.15
CA PHE A 120 -5.84 -12.91 1.86
C PHE A 120 -4.35 -12.68 1.59
N PHE A 121 -3.48 -13.34 2.36
CA PHE A 121 -2.04 -13.27 2.17
C PHE A 121 -1.49 -14.36 1.21
N ALA A 122 -2.36 -15.21 0.66
CA ALA A 122 -2.01 -16.27 -0.28
C ALA A 122 -2.33 -15.91 -1.74
N ILE A 123 -3.31 -15.04 -1.97
CA ILE A 123 -3.67 -14.57 -3.31
C ILE A 123 -2.61 -13.60 -3.85
N ASP A 124 -2.25 -13.74 -5.13
CA ASP A 124 -1.35 -12.81 -5.82
C ASP A 124 -2.13 -11.91 -6.78
N LEU A 125 -2.40 -10.68 -6.36
CA LEU A 125 -3.11 -9.69 -7.18
C LEU A 125 -2.17 -8.80 -8.00
N ALA A 126 -0.85 -8.93 -7.85
CA ALA A 126 0.11 -8.08 -8.55
C ALA A 126 -0.01 -8.15 -10.08
N PRO A 127 -0.21 -9.33 -10.73
CA PRO A 127 -0.41 -9.39 -12.18
C PRO A 127 -1.63 -8.61 -12.67
N ALA A 128 -2.74 -8.67 -11.92
CA ALA A 128 -3.97 -7.95 -12.24
C ALA A 128 -3.77 -6.43 -12.12
N LEU A 129 -3.09 -5.98 -11.06
CA LEU A 129 -2.74 -4.58 -10.84
C LEU A 129 -1.78 -4.05 -11.91
N ALA A 130 -0.77 -4.85 -12.30
CA ALA A 130 0.18 -4.50 -13.36
C ALA A 130 -0.51 -4.35 -14.72
N SER A 131 -1.45 -5.24 -15.04
CA SER A 131 -2.26 -5.13 -16.24
C SER A 131 -3.10 -3.83 -16.25
N ALA A 132 -3.75 -3.51 -15.13
CA ALA A 132 -4.57 -2.31 -15.00
C ALA A 132 -3.75 -1.02 -15.12
N ALA A 133 -2.61 -0.94 -14.42
CA ALA A 133 -1.69 0.20 -14.49
C ALA A 133 -1.04 0.33 -15.88
N TRP A 134 -0.77 -0.78 -16.57
CA TRP A 134 -0.28 -0.74 -17.96
C TRP A 134 -1.30 -0.14 -18.94
N GLU A 135 -2.58 -0.50 -18.82
CA GLU A 135 -3.63 0.10 -19.64
C GLU A 135 -3.77 1.61 -19.36
N LEU A 136 -3.60 2.05 -18.11
CA LEU A 136 -3.56 3.47 -17.78
C LEU A 136 -2.37 4.16 -18.46
N ALA A 137 -1.16 3.59 -18.34
CA ALA A 137 0.04 4.13 -18.98
C ALA A 137 -0.08 4.19 -20.52
N ARG A 138 -0.79 3.24 -21.14
CA ARG A 138 -1.10 3.28 -22.58
C ARG A 138 -2.05 4.43 -22.92
N ALA A 139 -3.11 4.58 -22.12
CA ALA A 139 -4.12 5.62 -22.29
C ALA A 139 -3.53 7.03 -22.15
N THR A 140 -2.58 7.24 -21.22
CA THR A 140 -1.89 8.52 -21.00
C THR A 140 -0.70 8.76 -21.95
N GLY A 141 -0.37 7.80 -22.83
CA GLY A 141 0.78 7.91 -23.74
C GLY A 141 2.14 7.80 -23.05
N GLN A 142 2.18 7.29 -21.81
CA GLN A 142 3.39 7.08 -21.04
C GLN A 142 4.04 5.71 -21.35
N ALA A 143 3.27 4.73 -21.83
CA ALA A 143 3.77 3.41 -22.20
C ALA A 143 4.55 3.39 -23.53
N ARG A 144 5.58 2.55 -23.60
CA ARG A 144 6.33 2.31 -24.84
C ARG A 144 5.44 1.69 -25.91
N GLY A 145 5.51 2.23 -27.12
CA GLY A 145 4.67 1.78 -28.25
C GLY A 145 3.29 2.43 -28.27
N SER A 146 2.98 3.36 -27.37
CA SER A 146 1.78 4.19 -27.52
C SER A 146 1.93 5.05 -28.78
N VAL A 147 1.07 4.78 -29.75
CA VAL A 147 1.06 5.42 -31.09
C VAL A 147 0.61 6.88 -31.02
N SER A 148 0.14 7.32 -29.86
CA SER A 148 -0.90 8.33 -29.83
C SER A 148 -0.44 9.75 -30.09
N GLN A 149 0.76 10.19 -29.68
CA GLN A 149 1.24 11.56 -29.96
C GLN A 149 2.77 11.71 -29.92
N PRO A 150 3.33 12.65 -30.70
CA PRO A 150 4.70 13.13 -30.50
C PRO A 150 4.84 13.67 -29.07
N ARG A 151 5.81 13.14 -28.31
CA ARG A 151 6.00 13.56 -26.91
C ARG A 151 6.69 14.92 -26.87
N PRO A 152 6.32 15.80 -25.92
CA PRO A 152 7.01 17.06 -25.71
C PRO A 152 8.52 16.82 -25.52
N PRO A 153 9.39 17.66 -26.11
CA PRO A 153 10.82 17.60 -25.84
C PRO A 153 11.08 17.74 -24.34
N GLY A 154 11.91 16.87 -23.79
CA GLY A 154 12.21 16.82 -22.35
C GLY A 154 11.28 15.92 -21.52
N SER A 155 10.29 15.25 -22.12
CA SER A 155 9.48 14.26 -21.41
C SER A 155 10.33 13.04 -21.00
N PRO A 156 10.10 12.43 -19.82
CA PRO A 156 10.80 11.22 -19.38
C PRO A 156 10.61 10.07 -20.40
N PRO A 157 11.53 9.10 -20.54
CA PRO A 157 11.39 8.00 -21.50
C PRO A 157 10.10 7.20 -21.25
N PRO A 158 9.53 6.55 -22.28
CA PRO A 158 8.29 5.81 -22.10
C PRO A 158 8.56 4.53 -21.29
N VAL A 159 7.64 4.20 -20.39
CA VAL A 159 7.79 3.05 -19.48
C VAL A 159 7.63 1.72 -20.25
N ARG A 160 8.42 0.72 -19.85
CA ARG A 160 8.29 -0.67 -20.34
C ARG A 160 7.44 -1.47 -19.36
N PHE A 161 6.66 -2.43 -19.87
CA PHE A 161 5.78 -3.25 -19.02
C PHE A 161 6.51 -3.85 -17.81
N ARG A 162 7.68 -4.48 -18.04
CA ARG A 162 8.50 -5.05 -16.97
C ARG A 162 8.87 -4.06 -15.85
N GLN A 163 9.20 -2.81 -16.22
CA GLN A 163 9.56 -1.79 -15.22
C GLN A 163 8.34 -1.38 -14.39
N LEU A 164 7.17 -1.29 -15.04
CA LEU A 164 5.92 -1.01 -14.34
C LEU A 164 5.52 -2.16 -13.42
N GLU A 165 5.66 -3.41 -13.89
CA GLU A 165 5.41 -4.61 -13.10
C GLU A 165 6.30 -4.68 -11.86
N GLU A 166 7.60 -4.38 -11.97
CA GLU A 166 8.53 -4.31 -10.84
C GLU A 166 8.06 -3.29 -9.78
N VAL A 167 7.56 -2.13 -10.20
CA VAL A 167 6.97 -1.13 -9.27
C VAL A 167 5.69 -1.64 -8.64
N VAL A 168 4.77 -2.23 -9.42
CA VAL A 168 3.51 -2.78 -8.89
C VAL A 168 3.77 -3.86 -7.85
N VAL A 169 4.70 -4.79 -8.13
CA VAL A 169 5.04 -5.86 -7.19
C VAL A 169 5.60 -5.28 -5.90
N ALA A 170 6.52 -4.31 -5.97
CA ALA A 170 7.07 -3.67 -4.78
C ALA A 170 6.00 -2.98 -3.94
N GLU A 171 5.13 -2.17 -4.56
CA GLU A 171 4.03 -1.47 -3.88
C GLU A 171 3.00 -2.46 -3.31
N TYR A 172 2.75 -3.58 -4.00
CA TYR A 172 1.81 -4.60 -3.56
C TYR A 172 2.34 -5.34 -2.32
N GLU A 173 3.63 -5.70 -2.32
CA GLU A 173 4.29 -6.30 -1.17
C GLU A 173 4.32 -5.35 0.03
N ASP A 174 4.68 -4.07 -0.19
CA ASP A 174 4.63 -3.05 0.86
C ASP A 174 3.22 -2.90 1.46
N ALA A 175 2.17 -2.97 0.62
CA ALA A 175 0.79 -2.92 1.07
C ALA A 175 0.35 -4.19 1.84
N LEU A 176 0.84 -5.37 1.46
CA LEU A 176 0.63 -6.61 2.21
C LEU A 176 1.33 -6.57 3.57
N ASP A 177 2.56 -6.07 3.64
CA ASP A 177 3.30 -5.89 4.89
C ASP A 177 2.58 -4.91 5.83
N LEU A 178 2.08 -3.79 5.28
CA LEU A 178 1.27 -2.84 6.03
C LEU A 178 -0.02 -3.49 6.57
N ALA A 179 -0.71 -4.28 5.75
CA ALA A 179 -1.89 -5.02 6.19
C ALA A 179 -1.53 -6.04 7.28
N LEU A 180 -0.45 -6.80 7.12
CA LEU A 180 0.00 -7.77 8.11
C LEU A 180 0.34 -7.10 9.45
N MET A 181 1.07 -5.98 9.41
CA MET A 181 1.39 -5.18 10.59
C MET A 181 0.12 -4.64 11.26
N THR A 182 -0.83 -4.11 10.48
CA THR A 182 -2.09 -3.58 11.02
C THR A 182 -2.88 -4.68 11.74
N LYS A 183 -2.94 -5.88 11.15
CA LYS A 183 -3.57 -7.06 11.77
C LYS A 183 -2.86 -7.46 13.05
N ALA A 184 -1.52 -7.53 13.02
CA ALA A 184 -0.70 -7.86 14.18
C ALA A 184 -0.95 -6.91 15.36
N ILE A 185 -1.00 -5.59 15.10
CA ILE A 185 -1.30 -4.59 16.12
C ILE A 185 -2.71 -4.81 16.68
N TRP A 186 -3.71 -5.02 15.80
CA TRP A 186 -5.07 -5.28 16.21
C TRP A 186 -5.18 -6.53 17.11
N ASP A 187 -4.70 -7.67 16.66
CA ASP A 187 -4.75 -8.95 17.39
C ASP A 187 -4.02 -8.83 18.74
N ALA A 188 -2.88 -8.14 18.79
CA ALA A 188 -2.15 -7.92 20.04
C ALA A 188 -2.93 -7.02 21.02
N THR A 189 -3.60 -5.98 20.53
CA THR A 189 -4.45 -5.12 21.36
C THR A 189 -5.70 -5.83 21.86
N GLU A 190 -6.37 -6.61 21.01
CA GLU A 190 -7.55 -7.40 21.38
C GLU A 190 -7.24 -8.45 22.44
N LYS A 191 -6.10 -9.15 22.32
CA LYS A 191 -5.61 -10.10 23.34
C LYS A 191 -5.28 -9.42 24.68
N THR A 192 -5.07 -8.11 24.68
CA THR A 192 -4.62 -7.37 25.86
C THR A 192 -5.76 -6.63 26.56
N PHE A 193 -6.70 -6.06 25.81
CA PHE A 193 -7.77 -5.21 26.32
C PHE A 193 -9.14 -5.77 25.94
N HIS A 194 -10.01 -5.94 26.94
CA HIS A 194 -11.38 -6.43 26.73
C HIS A 194 -12.40 -5.29 26.56
N ASP A 195 -12.07 -4.09 27.04
CA ASP A 195 -12.91 -2.91 26.84
C ASP A 195 -12.74 -2.40 25.39
N PRO A 196 -13.82 -2.33 24.58
CA PRO A 196 -13.73 -1.98 23.17
C PRO A 196 -13.31 -0.52 22.93
N THR A 197 -13.59 0.37 23.88
CA THR A 197 -13.22 1.79 23.82
C THR A 197 -11.73 1.96 24.08
N VAL A 198 -11.20 1.27 25.09
CA VAL A 198 -9.76 1.20 25.36
C VAL A 198 -9.02 0.58 24.18
N LEU A 199 -9.46 -0.59 23.70
CA LEU A 199 -8.87 -1.30 22.57
C LEU A 199 -8.73 -0.38 21.36
N SER A 200 -9.83 0.28 20.96
CA SER A 200 -9.84 1.18 19.80
C SER A 200 -8.90 2.37 19.97
N LYS A 201 -8.87 3.00 21.16
CA LYS A 201 -7.97 4.12 21.46
C LYS A 201 -6.49 3.70 21.42
N VAL A 202 -6.15 2.55 22.02
CA VAL A 202 -4.77 2.04 22.05
C VAL A 202 -4.31 1.57 20.66
N ASN A 203 -5.13 0.83 19.92
CA ASN A 203 -4.83 0.39 18.55
C ASN A 203 -4.54 1.58 17.63
N ARG A 204 -5.41 2.60 17.65
CA ARG A 204 -5.21 3.83 16.88
C ARG A 204 -3.91 4.53 17.26
N THR A 205 -3.57 4.53 18.55
CA THR A 205 -2.35 5.15 19.06
C THR A 205 -1.11 4.41 18.56
N LEU A 206 -1.07 3.07 18.70
CA LEU A 206 0.00 2.21 18.21
C LEU A 206 0.28 2.43 16.72
N PHE A 207 -0.76 2.41 15.90
CA PHE A 207 -0.65 2.60 14.46
C PHE A 207 -0.13 4.00 14.09
N LYS A 208 -0.69 5.05 14.71
CA LYS A 208 -0.32 6.43 14.43
C LYS A 208 1.12 6.75 14.84
N THR A 209 1.56 6.26 15.99
CA THR A 209 2.94 6.51 16.46
C THR A 209 3.97 5.73 15.66
N HIS A 210 3.61 4.55 15.14
CA HIS A 210 4.52 3.71 14.35
C HIS A 210 5.08 4.48 13.14
N ALA A 211 4.20 4.95 12.25
CA ALA A 211 4.61 5.63 11.01
C ALA A 211 5.49 6.86 11.30
N LYS A 212 5.09 7.67 12.28
CA LYS A 212 5.83 8.88 12.67
C LYS A 212 7.23 8.55 13.21
N VAL A 213 7.33 7.60 14.14
CA VAL A 213 8.63 7.23 14.74
C VAL A 213 9.52 6.54 13.72
N LEU A 214 8.95 5.76 12.81
CA LEU A 214 9.70 5.14 11.71
C LEU A 214 10.31 6.22 10.81
N GLU A 215 9.52 7.21 10.38
CA GLU A 215 10.01 8.35 9.59
C GLU A 215 11.14 9.09 10.31
N GLU A 216 10.97 9.43 11.59
CA GLU A 216 12.00 10.09 12.41
C GLU A 216 13.29 9.27 12.52
N CYS A 217 13.19 7.94 12.60
CA CYS A 217 14.33 7.04 12.63
C CYS A 217 15.00 6.88 11.26
N MET A 218 14.24 6.91 10.16
CA MET A 218 14.77 6.85 8.80
C MET A 218 15.51 8.13 8.40
N LEU A 219 15.13 9.27 8.98
CA LEU A 219 15.83 10.56 8.81
C LEU A 219 17.12 10.68 9.64
N ASP A 220 17.39 9.72 10.54
CA ASP A 220 18.62 9.69 11.34
C ASP A 220 19.81 9.23 10.48
N THR A 221 20.65 10.19 10.06
CA THR A 221 21.78 9.94 9.14
C THR A 221 22.99 9.30 9.81
N ARG A 222 22.96 9.06 11.14
CA ARG A 222 24.09 8.49 11.86
C ARG A 222 24.35 7.04 11.41
N PRO A 223 25.61 6.63 11.20
CA PRO A 223 25.95 5.26 10.87
C PRO A 223 25.78 4.38 12.11
N LEU A 224 24.66 3.68 12.19
CA LEU A 224 24.35 2.71 13.24
C LEU A 224 24.25 1.32 12.61
N GLU A 225 24.63 0.29 13.37
CA GLU A 225 24.33 -1.10 13.02
C GLU A 225 22.81 -1.31 12.96
N ASP A 226 22.34 -2.19 12.09
CA ASP A 226 20.90 -2.40 11.89
C ASP A 226 20.17 -2.81 13.17
N ILE A 227 20.79 -3.65 14.00
CA ILE A 227 20.23 -4.01 15.31
C ILE A 227 20.06 -2.78 16.22
N LYS A 228 20.98 -1.83 16.19
CA LYS A 228 20.91 -0.60 16.98
C LYS A 228 19.85 0.37 16.44
N ARG A 229 19.63 0.39 15.13
CA ARG A 229 18.51 1.13 14.52
C ARG A 229 17.16 0.56 14.98
N VAL A 230 17.02 -0.77 14.98
CA VAL A 230 15.82 -1.46 15.46
C VAL A 230 15.61 -1.20 16.95
N GLU A 231 16.63 -1.35 17.79
CA GLU A 231 16.53 -1.03 19.23
C GLU A 231 16.10 0.43 19.47
N GLN A 232 16.67 1.39 18.72
CA GLN A 232 16.36 2.81 18.83
C GLN A 232 14.91 3.08 18.41
N PHE A 233 14.47 2.52 17.28
CA PHE A 233 13.10 2.61 16.80
C PHE A 233 12.12 2.04 17.83
N THR A 234 12.32 0.80 18.27
CA THR A 234 11.45 0.12 19.23
C THR A 234 11.31 0.93 20.52
N ARG A 235 12.43 1.41 21.08
CA ARG A 235 12.41 2.23 22.31
C ARG A 235 11.60 3.52 22.13
N ARG A 236 11.84 4.25 21.03
CA ARG A 236 11.12 5.51 20.74
C ARG A 236 9.65 5.27 20.47
N TRP A 237 9.32 4.19 19.78
CA TRP A 237 7.94 3.83 19.47
C TRP A 237 7.18 3.45 20.73
N MET A 238 7.73 2.57 21.57
CA MET A 238 7.15 2.22 22.87
C MET A 238 6.90 3.46 23.74
N ASP A 239 7.89 4.34 23.87
CA ASP A 239 7.75 5.58 24.65
C ASP A 239 6.67 6.52 24.08
N ALA A 240 6.61 6.67 22.75
CA ALA A 240 5.58 7.47 22.10
C ALA A 240 4.17 6.89 22.30
N VAL A 241 4.03 5.56 22.22
CA VAL A 241 2.78 4.84 22.48
C VAL A 241 2.33 5.07 23.91
N LEU A 242 3.22 4.87 24.89
CA LEU A 242 2.88 5.05 26.30
C LEU A 242 2.45 6.48 26.60
N ARG A 243 3.19 7.48 26.11
CA ARG A 243 2.84 8.90 26.31
C ARG A 243 1.48 9.27 25.71
N GLN A 244 1.18 8.78 24.51
CA GLN A 244 -0.09 9.08 23.84
C GLN A 244 -1.27 8.26 24.38
N ALA A 245 -1.06 7.00 24.73
CA ALA A 245 -2.09 6.17 25.32
C ALA A 245 -2.47 6.69 26.71
N TRP A 246 -1.48 7.12 27.51
CA TRP A 246 -1.71 7.72 28.82
C TRP A 246 -2.54 9.00 28.73
N SER A 247 -2.38 9.83 27.70
CA SER A 247 -3.21 11.03 27.57
C SER A 247 -4.61 10.76 27.00
N ALA A 248 -4.81 9.65 26.29
CA ALA A 248 -6.07 9.32 25.62
C ALA A 248 -7.07 8.54 26.48
N LEU A 249 -6.57 7.85 27.51
CA LEU A 249 -7.37 7.04 28.43
C LEU A 249 -7.86 7.94 29.59
N GLU A 250 -9.13 7.76 30.01
CA GLU A 250 -9.78 8.61 31.04
C GLU A 250 -9.68 8.00 32.45
N SER A 251 -9.26 6.73 32.55
CA SER A 251 -9.11 5.97 33.80
C SER A 251 -7.82 5.15 33.78
N ASN A 252 -6.69 5.85 33.63
CA ASN A 252 -5.39 5.27 33.29
C ASN A 252 -4.88 4.26 34.30
N GLU A 253 -5.08 4.49 35.58
CA GLU A 253 -4.43 3.70 36.63
C GLU A 253 -4.95 2.26 36.69
N ALA A 254 -6.22 2.03 36.36
CA ALA A 254 -6.81 0.69 36.32
C ALA A 254 -6.49 -0.07 35.02
N VAL A 255 -6.32 0.67 33.91
CA VAL A 255 -6.20 0.08 32.57
C VAL A 255 -4.74 -0.05 32.12
N ALA A 256 -3.93 0.97 32.37
CA ALA A 256 -2.53 1.07 31.96
C ALA A 256 -1.58 0.69 33.11
N THR A 257 -1.81 -0.48 33.71
CA THR A 257 -0.89 -1.07 34.69
C THR A 257 0.37 -1.59 34.01
N GLU A 258 1.48 -1.70 34.76
CA GLU A 258 2.73 -2.29 34.26
C GLU A 258 2.48 -3.69 33.65
N GLU A 259 1.68 -4.52 34.32
CA GLU A 259 1.33 -5.86 33.84
C GLU A 259 0.62 -5.83 32.48
N THR A 260 -0.38 -4.97 32.32
CA THR A 260 -1.12 -4.84 31.06
C THR A 260 -0.23 -4.32 29.93
N LEU A 261 0.65 -3.37 30.22
CA LEU A 261 1.61 -2.84 29.23
C LEU A 261 2.67 -3.87 28.84
N LEU A 262 3.21 -4.62 29.81
CA LEU A 262 4.12 -5.74 29.52
C LEU A 262 3.43 -6.81 28.68
N ARG A 263 2.16 -7.13 28.97
CA ARG A 263 1.35 -8.06 28.17
C ARG A 263 1.15 -7.54 26.75
N LEU A 264 0.83 -6.25 26.56
CA LEU A 264 0.70 -5.62 25.25
C LEU A 264 1.96 -5.81 24.41
N PHE A 265 3.11 -5.41 24.94
CA PHE A 265 4.36 -5.46 24.18
C PHE A 265 4.86 -6.88 23.94
N ARG A 266 4.62 -7.83 24.87
CA ARG A 266 4.86 -9.26 24.62
C ARG A 266 4.02 -9.77 23.46
N ASN A 267 2.73 -9.42 23.42
CA ASN A 267 1.85 -9.79 22.32
C ASN A 267 2.27 -9.13 20.99
N LEU A 268 2.84 -7.92 21.01
CA LEU A 268 3.34 -7.24 19.81
C LEU A 268 4.65 -7.83 19.26
N VAL A 269 5.49 -8.45 20.11
CA VAL A 269 6.73 -9.10 19.67
C VAL A 269 6.43 -10.41 18.91
N ALA A 270 5.35 -11.11 19.26
CA ALA A 270 4.94 -12.36 18.62
C ALA A 270 3.41 -12.39 18.39
N PRO A 271 2.86 -11.51 17.54
CA PRO A 271 1.41 -11.31 17.39
C PRO A 271 0.68 -12.58 16.95
N PHE A 272 1.33 -13.41 16.15
CA PHE A 272 0.80 -14.67 15.63
C PHE A 272 1.34 -15.92 16.37
N GLY A 273 2.19 -15.73 17.39
CA GLY A 273 2.86 -16.80 18.14
C GLY A 273 4.08 -17.40 17.43
N GLU A 274 4.94 -18.13 18.17
CA GLU A 274 6.27 -18.58 17.69
C GLU A 274 6.25 -19.55 16.49
N ARG A 275 5.10 -20.12 16.14
CA ARG A 275 4.98 -21.15 15.09
C ARG A 275 4.31 -20.64 13.81
N HIS A 276 3.98 -19.35 13.74
CA HIS A 276 3.31 -18.80 12.56
C HIS A 276 4.30 -18.58 11.41
N VAL A 277 3.84 -18.68 10.17
CA VAL A 277 4.66 -18.46 8.95
C VAL A 277 5.15 -17.02 8.82
N TYR A 278 4.58 -16.11 9.60
CA TYR A 278 4.88 -14.66 9.60
C TYR A 278 5.51 -14.19 10.93
N SER A 279 5.95 -15.11 11.77
CA SER A 279 6.66 -14.82 13.03
C SER A 279 8.17 -14.91 12.88
#